data_AF-A0A2A6CNF5-F1
#
_entry.id   AF-A0A2A6CNF5-F1
#
_cell.length_a   1.000
_cell.length_b   1.000
_cell.length_c   1.000
_cell.angle_alpha   90.00
_cell.angle_beta   90.00
_cell.angle_gamma   90.00
#
_symmetry.space_group_name_H-M   'P 1'
#
loop_
_entity.id
_entity.type
_entity.pdbx_description
1 polymer ?
#
loop_
_entity_poly.entity_id
_entity_poly.type
_entity_poly.pdbx_seq_one_letter_code
_entity_poly.pdbx_strand_id
1 'polypeptide(L)'
;MGSSGNDTHSSFLHSQAMNVLLLFVSFLISSTFGELISAEWNEWTETPRAPCSDTCGYCGVRLTHVRTCKEPMKCSGIAQKYEECAPKMCPFPRKTCCAGYIKGVLGSEFECVAAGSILPTKTSLS
;
A
#
# COMPACT_ATOMS: atom_id res chain seq x y z
N MET A 1 52.13 12.18 54.22
CA MET A 1 51.26 13.37 54.12
C MET A 1 51.82 14.23 52.99
N GLY A 2 51.11 14.65 51.94
CA GLY A 2 49.69 14.87 51.72
C GLY A 2 49.53 16.25 51.07
N SER A 3 49.16 16.25 49.78
CA SER A 3 48.44 17.29 48.97
C SER A 3 48.97 18.74 48.96
N SER A 4 48.66 19.64 48.04
CA SER A 4 47.63 19.73 47.01
C SER A 4 47.94 20.92 46.10
N GLY A 5 47.50 20.84 44.84
CA GLY A 5 46.91 21.98 44.16
C GLY A 5 47.75 22.67 43.10
N ASN A 6 47.63 22.23 41.84
CA ASN A 6 47.49 23.17 40.70
C ASN A 6 46.96 22.54 39.40
N ASP A 7 45.95 21.66 39.42
CA ASP A 7 45.46 20.96 38.20
C ASP A 7 43.99 21.24 37.84
N THR A 8 43.40 22.33 38.34
CA THR A 8 41.96 22.64 38.12
C THR A 8 41.67 23.66 37.01
N HIS A 9 42.67 24.27 36.38
CA HIS A 9 42.43 25.26 35.31
C HIS A 9 42.51 24.68 33.89
N SER A 10 43.27 23.60 33.67
CA SER A 10 43.42 22.98 32.34
C SER A 10 42.23 22.08 31.98
N SER A 11 41.62 21.40 32.96
CA SER A 11 40.48 20.51 32.78
C SER A 11 39.16 21.23 32.47
N PHE A 12 39.02 22.50 32.86
CA PHE A 12 37.85 23.33 32.56
C PHE A 12 37.83 23.85 31.12
N LEU A 13 38.99 24.23 30.56
CA LEU A 13 39.07 24.73 29.18
C LEU A 13 38.87 23.61 28.14
N HIS A 14 39.29 22.37 28.43
CA HIS A 14 39.04 21.20 27.56
C HIS A 14 37.58 20.75 27.57
N SER A 15 36.88 20.86 28.71
CA SER A 15 35.46 20.47 28.83
C SER A 15 34.51 21.42 28.08
N GLN A 16 34.80 22.72 28.11
CA GLN A 16 34.00 23.75 27.42
C GLN A 16 34.17 23.69 25.89
N ALA A 17 35.39 23.41 25.40
CA ALA A 17 35.67 23.27 23.97
C ALA A 17 34.99 22.04 23.35
N MET A 18 34.90 20.94 24.11
CA MET A 18 34.26 19.70 23.65
C MET A 18 32.74 19.84 23.54
N ASN A 19 32.09 20.56 24.46
CA ASN A 19 30.64 20.85 24.38
C ASN A 19 30.29 21.80 23.23
N VAL A 20 31.10 22.82 22.97
CA VAL A 20 30.90 23.72 21.81
C VAL A 20 31.10 22.95 20.50
N LEU A 21 32.13 22.11 20.41
CA LEU A 21 32.37 21.27 19.23
C LEU A 21 31.21 20.29 18.98
N LEU A 22 30.65 19.67 20.02
CA LEU A 22 29.49 18.78 19.90
C LEU A 22 28.23 19.53 19.44
N LEU A 23 27.99 20.76 19.91
CA LEU A 23 26.87 21.58 19.47
C LEU A 23 27.04 22.04 18.00
N PHE A 24 28.25 22.43 17.59
CA PHE A 24 28.56 22.77 16.20
C PHE A 24 28.45 21.56 15.27
N VAL A 25 28.91 20.38 15.69
CA VAL A 25 28.77 19.13 14.93
C VAL A 25 27.30 18.75 14.80
N SER A 26 26.49 18.90 15.86
CA SER A 26 25.04 18.68 15.82
C SER A 26 24.32 19.65 14.84
N PHE A 27 24.75 20.91 14.82
CA PHE A 27 24.20 21.93 13.93
C PHE A 27 24.60 21.68 12.46
N LEU A 28 25.83 21.23 12.21
CA LEU A 28 26.32 20.85 10.88
C LEU A 28 25.64 19.56 10.36
N ILE A 29 25.44 18.55 11.21
CA ILE A 29 24.73 17.30 10.82
C ILE A 29 23.26 17.56 10.49
N SER A 30 22.64 18.58 11.10
CA SER A 30 21.24 18.95 10.81
C SER A 30 21.04 19.58 9.42
N SER A 31 22.12 20.03 8.77
CA SER A 31 22.06 20.84 7.54
C SER A 31 22.10 20.05 6.23
N THR A 32 22.25 18.72 6.26
CA THR A 32 22.39 17.89 5.04
C THR A 32 21.33 16.81 4.88
N PHE A 33 20.16 16.96 5.52
CA PHE A 33 18.99 16.15 5.17
C PHE A 33 18.37 16.69 3.88
N GLY A 34 19.03 16.43 2.76
CA GLY A 34 18.40 16.53 1.45
C GLY A 34 17.26 15.51 1.41
N GLU A 35 16.03 15.99 1.45
CA GLU A 35 14.84 15.19 1.25
C GLU A 35 14.99 14.45 -0.09
N LEU A 36 15.04 13.13 -0.05
CA LEU A 36 14.87 12.31 -1.24
C LEU A 36 13.43 12.55 -1.70
N ILE A 37 13.22 13.53 -2.58
CA ILE A 37 11.92 13.78 -3.20
C ILE A 37 11.66 12.60 -4.15
N SER A 38 11.08 11.53 -3.60
CA SER A 38 10.47 10.49 -4.41
C SER A 38 9.26 11.11 -5.07
N ALA A 39 9.09 10.87 -6.37
CA ALA A 39 7.93 11.36 -7.10
C ALA A 39 6.63 10.96 -6.41
N GLU A 40 5.84 11.96 -6.05
CA GLU A 40 4.69 11.75 -5.18
C GLU A 40 3.44 11.43 -6.00
N TRP A 41 2.82 10.31 -5.64
CA TRP A 41 1.47 9.98 -6.06
C TRP A 41 0.48 10.82 -5.25
N ASN A 42 -0.55 11.35 -5.91
CA ASN A 42 -1.71 11.85 -5.19
C ASN A 42 -2.43 10.72 -4.46
N GLU A 43 -3.28 11.09 -3.52
CA GLU A 43 -4.17 10.15 -2.84
C GLU A 43 -5.05 9.40 -3.84
N TRP A 44 -5.38 8.16 -3.50
CA TRP A 44 -6.33 7.36 -4.27
C TRP A 44 -7.71 7.99 -4.21
N THR A 45 -8.30 8.24 -5.36
CA THR A 45 -9.67 8.70 -5.50
C THR A 45 -10.55 7.52 -5.88
N GLU A 46 -11.57 7.24 -5.07
CA GLU A 46 -12.59 6.24 -5.38
C GLU A 46 -13.34 6.62 -6.66
N THR A 47 -13.69 5.61 -7.46
CA THR A 47 -14.53 5.77 -8.65
C THR A 47 -15.87 5.07 -8.42
N PRO A 48 -16.73 5.62 -7.55
CA PRO A 48 -18.02 5.03 -7.29
C PRO A 48 -18.83 5.01 -8.59
N ARG A 49 -19.53 3.89 -8.84
CA ARG A 49 -20.37 3.68 -10.04
C ARG A 49 -19.61 3.57 -11.36
N ALA A 50 -18.31 3.25 -11.35
CA ALA A 50 -17.66 2.82 -12.58
C ALA A 50 -18.42 1.63 -13.20
N PRO A 51 -18.71 1.66 -14.52
CA PRO A 51 -19.43 0.58 -15.17
C PRO A 51 -18.59 -0.70 -15.16
N CYS A 52 -19.27 -1.84 -15.03
CA CYS A 52 -18.65 -3.13 -15.22
C CYS A 52 -18.45 -3.37 -16.73
N SER A 53 -17.29 -3.88 -17.14
CA SER A 53 -17.01 -4.17 -18.55
C SER A 53 -17.84 -5.33 -19.12
N ASP A 54 -18.53 -6.07 -18.25
CA ASP A 54 -19.48 -7.12 -18.58
C ASP A 54 -20.65 -7.09 -17.60
N THR A 55 -21.73 -7.80 -17.89
CA THR A 55 -22.98 -7.73 -17.12
C THR A 55 -23.30 -9.00 -16.35
N CYS A 56 -22.45 -10.02 -16.41
CA CYS A 56 -22.70 -11.30 -15.74
C CYS A 56 -21.42 -12.11 -15.50
N GLY A 57 -21.55 -13.14 -14.67
CA GLY A 57 -20.65 -14.28 -14.54
C GLY A 57 -19.32 -13.98 -13.86
N TYR A 58 -19.16 -12.81 -13.23
CA TYR A 58 -17.83 -12.28 -12.87
C TYR A 58 -16.86 -12.17 -14.06
N CYS A 59 -17.41 -11.95 -15.26
CA CYS A 59 -16.60 -11.83 -16.48
C CYS A 59 -16.09 -10.40 -16.72
N GLY A 60 -16.65 -9.42 -16.01
CA GLY A 60 -16.32 -8.02 -16.16
C GLY A 60 -15.44 -7.51 -15.02
N VAL A 61 -14.71 -6.44 -15.31
CA VAL A 61 -13.97 -5.66 -14.32
C VAL A 61 -14.46 -4.23 -14.31
N ARG A 62 -14.35 -3.55 -13.17
CA ARG A 62 -14.62 -2.13 -13.03
C ARG A 62 -13.48 -1.42 -12.30
N LEU A 63 -13.29 -0.16 -12.65
CA LEU A 63 -12.32 0.72 -12.01
C LEU A 63 -12.82 1.11 -10.61
N THR A 64 -12.03 0.85 -9.57
CA THR A 64 -12.42 1.19 -8.20
C THR A 64 -11.71 2.44 -7.70
N HIS A 65 -10.45 2.63 -8.09
CA HIS A 65 -9.65 3.76 -7.66
C HIS A 65 -8.71 4.25 -8.76
N VAL A 66 -8.52 5.55 -8.81
CA VAL A 66 -7.55 6.23 -9.66
C VAL A 66 -6.65 7.11 -8.80
N ARG A 67 -5.38 7.21 -9.17
CA ARG A 67 -4.48 8.25 -8.66
C ARG A 67 -3.69 8.83 -9.81
N THR A 68 -3.23 10.06 -9.64
CA THR A 68 -2.39 10.76 -10.61
C THR A 68 -1.03 11.05 -10.01
N CYS A 69 0.01 11.06 -10.84
CA CYS A 69 1.34 11.47 -10.43
C CYS A 69 1.50 12.97 -10.68
N LYS A 70 2.07 13.70 -9.70
CA LYS A 70 2.31 15.14 -9.83
C LYS A 70 3.29 15.47 -10.97
N GLU A 71 4.30 14.62 -11.15
CA GLU A 71 5.28 14.71 -12.25
C GLU A 71 5.14 13.47 -13.16
N PRO A 72 4.60 13.62 -14.38
CA PRO A 72 4.45 12.49 -15.31
C PRO A 72 5.75 11.71 -15.49
N MET A 73 5.66 10.38 -15.53
CA MET A 73 6.79 9.44 -15.67
C MET A 73 7.77 9.34 -14.50
N LYS A 74 7.62 10.14 -13.45
CA LYS A 74 8.49 10.06 -12.27
C LYS A 74 7.98 9.07 -11.21
N CYS A 75 6.67 8.86 -11.13
CA CYS A 75 6.10 7.85 -10.24
C CYS A 75 6.15 6.45 -10.86
N SER A 76 6.55 5.47 -10.05
CA SER A 76 6.49 4.04 -10.41
C SER A 76 5.24 3.38 -9.81
N GLY A 77 4.74 2.34 -10.49
CA GLY A 77 3.60 1.53 -10.07
C GLY A 77 2.28 1.83 -10.78
N ILE A 78 1.21 1.19 -10.31
CA ILE A 78 -0.11 1.28 -10.95
C ILE A 78 -0.82 2.60 -10.61
N ALA A 79 -1.50 3.17 -11.61
CA ALA A 79 -2.32 4.38 -11.46
C ALA A 79 -3.82 4.06 -11.25
N GLN A 80 -4.22 2.82 -11.51
CA GLN A 80 -5.62 2.38 -11.51
C GLN A 80 -5.75 1.05 -10.78
N LYS A 81 -6.81 0.90 -9.99
CA LYS A 81 -7.20 -0.37 -9.36
C LYS A 81 -8.48 -0.87 -9.98
N TYR A 82 -8.55 -2.17 -10.24
CA TYR A 82 -9.73 -2.82 -10.78
C TYR A 82 -10.22 -3.91 -9.83
N GLU A 83 -11.50 -4.22 -9.93
CA GLU A 83 -12.10 -5.38 -9.29
C GLU A 83 -13.08 -6.08 -10.24
N GLU A 84 -13.30 -7.36 -10.02
CA GLU A 84 -14.29 -8.14 -10.76
C GLU A 84 -15.70 -7.77 -10.30
N CYS A 85 -16.65 -7.80 -11.24
CA CYS A 85 -18.02 -7.35 -10.99
C CYS A 85 -19.05 -8.17 -11.76
N ALA A 86 -20.32 -7.90 -11.51
CA ALA A 86 -21.47 -8.61 -12.06
C ALA A 86 -21.54 -10.10 -11.68
N PRO A 87 -21.86 -10.42 -10.40
CA PRO A 87 -21.89 -11.80 -9.89
C PRO A 87 -22.98 -12.68 -10.51
N LYS A 88 -24.05 -12.06 -11.02
CA LYS A 88 -25.20 -12.76 -11.59
C LYS A 88 -24.79 -13.70 -12.70
N MET A 89 -25.29 -14.93 -12.70
CA MET A 89 -24.97 -15.94 -13.71
C MET A 89 -25.27 -15.47 -15.14
N CYS A 90 -24.34 -15.76 -16.07
CA CYS A 90 -24.57 -15.49 -17.48
C CYS A 90 -25.58 -16.48 -18.09
N PRO A 91 -26.49 -16.01 -18.96
CA PRO A 91 -27.37 -16.89 -19.71
C PRO A 91 -26.62 -17.64 -20.81
N PHE A 92 -27.16 -18.79 -21.21
CA PHE A 92 -26.73 -19.51 -22.42
C PHE A 92 -26.79 -18.59 -23.65
N PRO A 93 -25.85 -18.67 -24.62
CA PRO A 93 -24.81 -19.69 -24.82
C PRO A 93 -23.47 -19.39 -24.14
N ARG A 94 -23.38 -18.30 -23.37
CA ARG A 94 -22.13 -17.93 -22.70
C ARG A 94 -21.81 -18.92 -21.58
N LYS A 95 -20.54 -18.99 -21.21
CA LYS A 95 -20.14 -19.66 -19.97
C LYS A 95 -20.86 -18.97 -18.81
N THR A 96 -21.57 -19.75 -17.99
CA THR A 96 -22.40 -19.23 -16.90
C THR A 96 -21.57 -18.41 -15.89
N CYS A 97 -20.35 -18.87 -15.59
CA CYS A 97 -19.38 -18.18 -14.73
C CYS A 97 -18.01 -18.14 -15.43
N CYS A 98 -17.27 -17.06 -15.22
CA CYS A 98 -15.91 -16.90 -15.73
C CYS A 98 -14.87 -17.63 -14.88
N ALA A 99 -13.62 -17.64 -15.36
CA ALA A 99 -12.53 -18.39 -14.71
C ALA A 99 -12.35 -17.95 -13.25
N GLY A 100 -12.08 -18.91 -12.36
CA GLY A 100 -11.99 -18.65 -10.91
C GLY A 100 -13.35 -18.69 -10.19
N TYR A 101 -14.46 -18.70 -10.92
CA TYR A 101 -15.82 -18.73 -10.37
C TYR A 101 -16.60 -19.96 -10.81
N ILE A 102 -17.46 -20.44 -9.93
CA ILE A 102 -18.38 -21.54 -10.19
C ILE A 102 -19.79 -21.18 -9.75
N LYS A 103 -20.78 -21.93 -10.24
CA LYS A 103 -22.19 -21.72 -9.89
C LYS A 103 -22.39 -21.99 -8.40
N GLY A 104 -22.98 -21.03 -7.68
CA GLY A 104 -23.30 -21.14 -6.27
C GLY A 104 -24.59 -20.41 -5.91
N VAL A 105 -24.84 -20.30 -4.62
CA VAL A 105 -25.95 -19.52 -4.07
C VAL A 105 -25.34 -18.56 -3.05
N LEU A 106 -25.60 -17.25 -3.23
CA LEU A 106 -25.24 -16.23 -2.27
C LEU A 106 -26.53 -15.61 -1.73
N GLY A 107 -26.79 -15.81 -0.42
CA GLY A 107 -28.09 -15.51 0.16
C GLY A 107 -29.19 -16.40 -0.42
N SER A 108 -30.08 -15.84 -1.24
CA SER A 108 -31.17 -16.54 -1.91
C SER A 108 -31.14 -16.44 -3.43
N GLU A 109 -30.07 -15.89 -4.03
CA GLU A 109 -29.92 -15.77 -5.49
C GLU A 109 -28.84 -16.73 -6.02
N PHE A 110 -29.07 -17.23 -7.25
CA PHE A 110 -28.09 -18.00 -7.99
C PHE A 110 -27.06 -17.06 -8.62
N GLU A 111 -25.86 -17.07 -8.04
CA GLU A 111 -24.74 -16.24 -8.48
C GLU A 111 -23.49 -17.09 -8.73
N CYS A 112 -22.55 -16.51 -9.45
CA CYS A 112 -21.20 -17.05 -9.52
C CYS A 112 -20.47 -16.74 -8.22
N VAL A 113 -19.80 -17.72 -7.64
CA VAL A 113 -19.02 -17.56 -6.40
C VAL A 113 -17.62 -18.10 -6.61
N ALA A 114 -16.64 -17.62 -5.84
CA ALA A 114 -15.25 -18.03 -5.99
C ALA A 114 -15.11 -19.55 -5.81
N ALA A 115 -14.37 -20.21 -6.72
CA ALA A 115 -14.21 -21.67 -6.69
C ALA A 115 -13.58 -22.18 -5.39
N GLY A 116 -12.72 -21.36 -4.75
CA GLY A 116 -12.05 -21.68 -3.50
C GLY A 116 -12.92 -21.57 -2.25
N SER A 117 -14.03 -20.82 -2.27
CA SER A 117 -14.88 -20.63 -1.09
C SER A 117 -15.87 -21.78 -0.85
N ILE A 118 -15.96 -22.75 -1.78
CA ILE A 118 -16.87 -23.91 -1.71
C ILE A 118 -16.15 -25.25 -1.49
N LEU A 119 -14.84 -25.23 -1.23
CA LEU A 119 -14.04 -26.41 -0.91
C LEU A 119 -13.93 -26.69 0.60
N PRO A 120 -15.04 -26.82 1.34
CA PRO A 120 -15.03 -27.73 2.49
C PRO A 120 -16.03 -28.90 2.39
N THR A 121 -16.89 -28.99 1.37
CA THR A 121 -18.00 -29.98 1.39
C THR A 121 -17.99 -31.00 0.25
N LYS A 122 -17.12 -30.87 -0.77
CA LYS A 122 -17.05 -31.84 -1.89
C LYS A 122 -15.89 -32.85 -1.80
N THR A 123 -15.25 -33.00 -0.63
CA THR A 123 -14.21 -34.04 -0.42
C THR A 123 -14.73 -35.26 0.36
N SER A 124 -16.03 -35.35 0.64
CA SER A 124 -16.64 -36.52 1.30
C SER A 124 -17.92 -36.92 0.57
N LEU A 125 -17.77 -37.42 -0.65
CA LEU A 125 -18.82 -38.20 -1.32
C LEU A 125 -18.15 -39.30 -2.15
N SER A 126 -17.60 -40.25 -1.42
CA SER A 126 -17.38 -41.64 -1.83
C SER A 126 -17.23 -42.49 -0.57
#